data_AF-A0A7J6VUW5-F1
#
_entry.id   AF-A0A7J6VUW5-F1
#
_cell.length_a   1.000
_cell.length_b   1.000
_cell.length_c   1.000
_cell.angle_alpha   90.00
_cell.angle_beta   90.00
_cell.angle_gamma   90.00
#
_symmetry.space_group_name_H-M   'P 1'
#
loop_
_entity.id
_entity.type
_entity.pdbx_description
1 polymer ?
#
loop_
_entity_poly.entity_id
_entity_poly.type
_entity_poly.pdbx_seq_one_letter_code
_entity_poly.pdbx_strand_id
1 'polypeptide(L)'
;MISLKACSFSSTHNSFIPTKPATISSFTQPFKSQQQPVSSLSFKYITTRSRVKFNSSSFSGVSTEPGGVIIPNIENEGETEKFDWYSHWYPVMPLCDLDRRVPHAKKILGIDVVVWWDRNEKKWQVFEDKCPHRLAPLSEGRIDEWGRLQCVYHGWCFNGSGDCKFIPQAPAGGPPVNTSKKACVAVYPSIEQNQILWFWPNSAYQYKDIAAKEKPLYFPELDDPSYYTPTISTRDIPYGYEVMIENFMDPSHVPYAHYDIMPWQSEKSR
;
A
#
# COMPACT_ATOMS: atom_id res chain seq x y z
N MET A 1 -20.24 15.70 -6.35
CA MET A 1 -19.29 16.79 -6.05
C MET A 1 -19.36 17.07 -4.57
N ILE A 2 -18.31 16.74 -3.82
CA ILE A 2 -18.15 17.14 -2.41
C ILE A 2 -16.83 17.89 -2.35
N SER A 3 -16.87 19.12 -1.86
CA SER A 3 -15.73 20.03 -1.89
C SER A 3 -14.74 19.68 -0.78
N LEU A 4 -13.46 19.53 -1.13
CA LEU A 4 -12.38 19.53 -0.16
C LEU A 4 -12.30 20.91 0.50
N LYS A 5 -12.23 20.95 1.83
CA LYS A 5 -11.90 22.16 2.58
C LYS A 5 -10.67 21.88 3.43
N ALA A 6 -9.60 22.63 3.19
CA ALA A 6 -8.39 22.56 3.99
C ALA A 6 -8.66 23.08 5.42
N CYS A 7 -8.03 22.45 6.41
CA CYS A 7 -7.99 22.98 7.77
C CYS A 7 -6.84 24.00 7.90
N SER A 8 -7.13 25.10 8.60
CA SER A 8 -6.12 26.08 9.03
C SER A 8 -6.38 26.37 10.51
N PHE A 9 -5.33 26.36 11.33
CA PHE A 9 -5.40 26.64 12.77
C PHE A 9 -5.05 28.10 13.07
N SER A 10 -5.78 28.72 14.00
CA SER A 10 -5.31 29.88 14.78
C SER A 10 -6.12 30.03 16.07
N SER A 11 -5.52 30.58 17.13
CA SER A 11 -6.00 30.47 18.52
C SER A 11 -7.00 31.56 18.99
N THR A 12 -7.93 31.12 19.84
CA THR A 12 -8.66 31.80 20.94
C THR A 12 -8.79 33.34 21.05
N HIS A 13 -10.05 33.80 21.20
CA HIS A 13 -10.56 35.00 21.91
C HIS A 13 -10.03 36.39 21.46
N ASN A 14 -10.80 37.48 21.33
CA ASN A 14 -12.15 37.86 21.79
C ASN A 14 -12.66 39.02 20.87
N SER A 15 -13.87 39.61 20.90
CA SER A 15 -15.13 39.44 21.66
C SER A 15 -16.28 40.23 20.95
N PHE A 16 -17.46 40.31 21.57
CA PHE A 16 -18.63 41.18 21.28
C PHE A 16 -19.59 40.84 20.12
N ILE A 17 -20.88 40.89 20.46
CA ILE A 17 -22.08 40.70 19.63
C ILE A 17 -22.79 42.06 19.49
N PRO A 18 -23.34 42.42 18.31
CA PRO A 18 -24.73 42.88 18.30
C PRO A 18 -25.57 42.39 17.10
N THR A 19 -26.65 41.68 17.44
CA THR A 19 -28.01 41.67 16.84
C THR A 19 -28.32 42.48 15.56
N LYS A 20 -28.74 41.79 14.48
CA LYS A 20 -30.13 41.78 13.91
C LYS A 20 -30.21 40.93 12.62
N PRO A 21 -31.39 40.38 12.26
CA PRO A 21 -31.55 39.53 11.07
C PRO A 21 -31.87 40.33 9.79
N ALA A 22 -31.47 39.80 8.64
CA ALA A 22 -31.87 40.28 7.31
C ALA A 22 -32.59 39.16 6.53
N THR A 23 -33.52 39.55 5.66
CA THR A 23 -34.61 38.69 5.19
C THR A 23 -34.56 38.46 3.68
N ILE A 24 -34.67 37.19 3.26
CA ILE A 24 -35.10 36.67 1.93
C ILE A 24 -34.32 37.12 0.68
N SER A 25 -33.79 36.12 -0.05
CA SER A 25 -34.05 35.96 -1.50
C SER A 25 -33.79 34.50 -1.91
N SER A 26 -34.84 33.70 -2.02
CA SER A 26 -34.78 32.32 -2.50
C SER A 26 -34.84 32.28 -4.03
N PHE A 27 -33.70 32.04 -4.69
CA PHE A 27 -33.68 31.70 -6.12
C PHE A 27 -33.62 30.18 -6.31
N THR A 28 -34.80 29.57 -6.39
CA THR A 28 -34.97 28.17 -6.82
C THR A 28 -35.05 28.11 -8.34
N GLN A 29 -34.07 27.46 -8.99
CA GLN A 29 -34.25 26.91 -10.34
C GLN A 29 -33.90 25.42 -10.35
N PRO A 30 -34.72 24.57 -11.00
CA PRO A 30 -34.50 23.13 -11.00
C PRO A 30 -33.44 22.73 -12.04
N PHE A 31 -32.32 22.17 -11.57
CA PHE A 31 -31.33 21.56 -12.46
C PHE A 31 -31.91 20.29 -13.09
N LYS A 32 -32.21 20.33 -14.39
CA LYS A 32 -32.70 19.15 -15.12
C LYS A 32 -31.55 18.15 -15.31
N SER A 33 -31.64 17.01 -14.65
CA SER A 33 -30.77 15.86 -14.91
C SER A 33 -31.07 15.28 -16.30
N GLN A 34 -30.18 15.50 -17.26
CA GLN A 34 -30.15 14.72 -18.51
C GLN A 34 -29.18 13.56 -18.33
N GLN A 35 -29.72 12.38 -18.00
CA GLN A 35 -28.99 11.13 -18.11
C GLN A 35 -28.86 10.78 -19.60
N GLN A 36 -27.62 10.69 -20.10
CA GLN A 36 -27.34 9.99 -21.35
C GLN A 36 -26.89 8.55 -21.05
N PRO A 37 -27.32 7.56 -21.86
CA PRO A 37 -26.93 6.17 -21.65
C PRO A 37 -25.50 5.94 -22.11
N VAL A 38 -24.61 5.55 -21.19
CA VAL A 38 -23.30 4.99 -21.55
C VAL A 38 -23.48 3.56 -22.09
N SER A 39 -23.17 3.38 -23.37
CA SER A 39 -23.22 2.07 -24.02
C SER A 39 -22.11 1.16 -23.52
N SER A 40 -22.45 -0.09 -23.21
CA SER A 40 -21.51 -1.10 -22.74
C SER A 40 -20.58 -1.58 -23.87
N LEU A 41 -19.37 -1.02 -23.96
CA LEU A 41 -18.32 -1.55 -24.83
C LEU A 41 -17.70 -2.82 -24.21
N SER A 42 -18.17 -3.98 -24.66
CA SER A 42 -17.60 -5.28 -24.29
C SER A 42 -16.30 -5.51 -25.06
N PHE A 43 -15.16 -5.34 -24.38
CA PHE A 43 -13.84 -5.71 -24.93
C PHE A 43 -13.70 -7.24 -24.99
N LYS A 44 -13.84 -7.80 -26.19
CA LYS A 44 -13.53 -9.21 -26.46
C LYS A 44 -12.00 -9.37 -26.56
N TYR A 45 -11.41 -10.05 -25.59
CA TYR A 45 -10.02 -10.54 -25.71
C TYR A 45 -9.93 -11.56 -26.85
N ILE A 46 -9.30 -11.18 -27.96
CA ILE A 46 -8.95 -12.11 -29.03
C ILE A 46 -7.54 -12.66 -28.74
N THR A 47 -7.46 -13.95 -28.45
CA THR A 47 -6.18 -14.64 -28.16
C THR A 47 -5.50 -15.13 -29.43
N THR A 48 -4.86 -14.24 -30.19
CA THR A 48 -4.01 -14.62 -31.32
C THR A 48 -2.70 -15.25 -30.85
N ARG A 49 -2.64 -16.59 -30.88
CA ARG A 49 -1.48 -17.39 -30.47
C ARG A 49 -0.38 -17.41 -31.55
N SER A 50 0.39 -16.34 -31.67
CA SER A 50 1.55 -16.29 -32.59
C SER A 50 2.71 -17.15 -32.07
N ARG A 51 3.11 -18.13 -32.88
CA ARG A 51 4.16 -19.11 -32.57
C ARG A 51 5.47 -18.70 -33.26
N VAL A 52 6.25 -17.84 -32.62
CA VAL A 52 7.55 -17.39 -33.16
C VAL A 52 8.55 -18.55 -33.15
N LYS A 53 9.06 -18.91 -34.33
CA LYS A 53 10.20 -19.83 -34.49
C LYS A 53 11.45 -18.99 -34.69
N PHE A 54 12.43 -19.12 -33.79
CA PHE A 54 13.77 -18.62 -34.03
C PHE A 54 14.52 -19.63 -34.91
N ASN A 55 14.84 -19.23 -36.15
CA ASN A 55 15.83 -19.92 -36.98
C ASN A 55 17.19 -19.26 -36.72
N SER A 56 18.18 -20.04 -36.27
CA SER A 56 19.57 -19.61 -36.18
C SER A 56 20.22 -19.62 -37.56
N SER A 57 20.41 -18.45 -38.17
CA SER A 57 21.24 -18.29 -39.37
C SER A 57 22.64 -17.83 -39.00
N SER A 58 23.62 -18.68 -39.23
CA SER A 58 25.05 -18.42 -39.00
C SER A 58 25.54 -17.24 -39.84
N PHE A 59 26.16 -16.24 -39.22
CA PHE A 59 26.94 -15.23 -39.93
C PHE A 59 28.43 -15.60 -39.91
N SER A 60 29.02 -15.72 -41.09
CA SER A 60 30.46 -15.99 -41.26
C SER A 60 31.28 -14.73 -40.97
N GLY A 61 32.34 -14.87 -40.17
CA GLY A 61 33.17 -13.75 -39.73
C GLY A 61 34.16 -13.25 -40.79
N VAL A 62 34.66 -12.03 -40.54
CA VAL A 62 35.92 -11.51 -41.11
C VAL A 62 36.90 -11.34 -39.96
N SER A 63 38.04 -12.01 -40.04
CA SER A 63 39.07 -12.00 -39.00
C SER A 63 39.92 -10.72 -39.03
N THR A 64 40.21 -10.17 -37.86
CA THR A 64 41.45 -9.41 -37.60
C THR A 64 41.83 -9.62 -36.13
N GLU A 65 42.91 -10.35 -35.90
CA GLU A 65 43.53 -10.65 -34.61
C GLU A 65 44.75 -9.73 -34.39
N PRO A 66 45.31 -9.58 -33.18
CA PRO A 66 44.60 -9.39 -31.91
C PRO A 66 45.21 -8.24 -31.07
N GLY A 67 44.37 -7.33 -30.57
CA GLY A 67 44.72 -6.44 -29.46
C GLY A 67 44.30 -7.09 -28.15
N GLY A 68 45.25 -7.68 -27.40
CA GLY A 68 44.95 -8.49 -26.21
C GLY A 68 44.32 -7.72 -25.05
N VAL A 69 43.00 -7.56 -25.06
CA VAL A 69 42.23 -7.25 -23.85
C VAL A 69 42.03 -8.56 -23.09
N ILE A 70 42.70 -8.68 -21.95
CA ILE A 70 42.40 -9.73 -20.98
C ILE A 70 41.02 -9.39 -20.41
N ILE A 71 39.97 -9.97 -21.00
CA ILE A 71 38.71 -10.16 -20.28
C ILE A 71 39.04 -11.20 -19.21
N PRO A 72 39.04 -10.86 -17.91
CA PRO A 72 39.18 -11.87 -16.89
C PRO A 72 38.02 -12.84 -17.08
N ASN A 73 38.36 -14.11 -17.21
CA ASN A 73 37.38 -15.20 -17.16
C ASN A 73 36.71 -15.04 -15.79
N ILE A 74 35.46 -14.57 -15.76
CA ILE A 74 34.66 -14.58 -14.53
C ILE A 74 34.28 -16.04 -14.34
N GLU A 75 35.21 -16.78 -13.76
CA GLU A 75 34.98 -18.12 -13.26
C GLU A 75 33.83 -18.03 -12.27
N ASN A 76 32.88 -18.95 -12.44
CA ASN A 76 31.54 -18.87 -11.86
C ASN A 76 31.58 -19.30 -10.39
N GLU A 77 32.26 -18.51 -9.56
CA GLU A 77 32.37 -18.71 -8.11
C GLU A 77 31.45 -17.78 -7.34
N GLY A 78 30.55 -18.40 -6.56
CA GLY A 78 29.47 -17.72 -5.86
C GLY A 78 28.12 -18.07 -6.48
N GLU A 79 27.39 -18.99 -5.84
CA GLU A 79 25.94 -19.00 -5.97
C GLU A 79 25.44 -17.63 -5.51
N THR A 80 25.04 -16.77 -6.44
CA THR A 80 24.43 -15.48 -6.09
C THR A 80 23.14 -15.77 -5.34
N GLU A 81 23.17 -15.57 -4.02
CA GLU A 81 22.02 -15.82 -3.15
C GLU A 81 20.80 -15.12 -3.72
N LYS A 82 19.82 -15.91 -4.13
CA LYS A 82 18.61 -15.40 -4.75
C LYS A 82 17.84 -14.59 -3.70
N PHE A 83 17.72 -13.29 -3.94
CA PHE A 83 17.00 -12.36 -3.07
C PHE A 83 15.63 -12.90 -2.64
N ASP A 84 15.44 -13.09 -1.33
CA ASP A 84 14.17 -13.55 -0.77
C ASP A 84 13.24 -12.36 -0.50
N TRP A 85 12.38 -12.10 -1.49
CA TRP A 85 11.31 -11.11 -1.42
C TRP A 85 10.44 -11.21 -0.17
N TYR A 86 10.37 -12.39 0.48
CA TYR A 86 9.50 -12.62 1.64
C TYR A 86 10.21 -12.46 3.00
N SER A 87 11.51 -12.12 3.02
CA SER A 87 12.32 -11.96 4.23
C SER A 87 12.86 -10.53 4.42
N HIS A 88 12.04 -9.53 4.12
CA HIS A 88 12.36 -8.11 4.32
C HIS A 88 11.14 -7.28 4.75
N TRP A 89 11.38 -6.09 5.31
CA TRP A 89 10.35 -5.11 5.65
C TRP A 89 9.89 -4.30 4.43
N TYR A 90 8.57 -4.21 4.22
CA TYR A 90 7.98 -3.39 3.16
C TYR A 90 7.02 -2.33 3.74
N PRO A 91 6.99 -1.10 3.18
CA PRO A 91 6.05 -0.07 3.59
C PRO A 91 4.64 -0.41 3.10
N VAL A 92 3.64 -0.22 3.96
CA VAL A 92 2.23 -0.52 3.68
C VAL A 92 1.45 0.76 3.35
N MET A 93 1.55 1.76 4.22
CA MET A 93 0.81 3.02 4.14
C MET A 93 1.41 4.03 5.15
N PRO A 94 1.45 5.33 4.83
CA PRO A 94 1.62 6.39 5.82
C PRO A 94 0.53 6.32 6.89
N LEU A 95 0.88 6.56 8.15
CA LEU A 95 -0.08 6.49 9.27
C LEU A 95 -1.17 7.58 9.20
N CYS A 96 -0.91 8.68 8.49
CA CYS A 96 -1.90 9.74 8.24
C CYS A 96 -3.02 9.33 7.28
N ASP A 97 -2.79 8.32 6.44
CA ASP A 97 -3.74 7.84 5.43
C ASP A 97 -4.64 6.70 5.96
N LEU A 98 -4.42 6.25 7.21
CA LEU A 98 -5.17 5.17 7.86
C LEU A 98 -6.20 5.68 8.86
N ASP A 99 -7.49 5.41 8.60
CA ASP A 99 -8.59 5.73 9.53
C ASP A 99 -8.83 4.60 10.53
N ARG A 100 -8.50 4.83 11.81
CA ARG A 100 -8.68 3.86 12.93
C ARG A 100 -10.12 3.35 13.14
N ARG A 101 -11.11 3.86 12.40
CA ARG A 101 -12.51 3.43 12.47
C ARG A 101 -12.84 2.28 11.51
N VAL A 102 -12.05 2.07 10.46
CA VAL A 102 -12.33 1.11 9.38
C VAL A 102 -11.11 0.23 9.06
N PRO A 103 -11.32 -0.99 8.54
CA PRO A 103 -10.26 -1.75 7.90
C PRO A 103 -9.96 -1.21 6.48
N HIS A 104 -8.74 -1.44 5.99
CA HIS A 104 -8.27 -0.99 4.67
C HIS A 104 -7.69 -2.15 3.88
N ALA A 105 -8.14 -2.36 2.65
CA ALA A 105 -7.53 -3.31 1.72
C ALA A 105 -6.21 -2.75 1.17
N LYS A 106 -5.17 -3.60 1.08
CA LYS A 106 -3.92 -3.33 0.37
C LYS A 106 -3.45 -4.59 -0.36
N LYS A 107 -2.73 -4.41 -1.47
CA LYS A 107 -2.06 -5.49 -2.19
C LYS A 107 -0.58 -5.16 -2.34
N ILE A 108 0.31 -5.95 -1.73
CA ILE A 108 1.76 -5.69 -1.71
C ILE A 108 2.48 -7.00 -2.04
N LEU A 109 3.43 -6.97 -2.98
CA LEU A 109 4.05 -8.19 -3.56
C LEU A 109 3.02 -9.23 -4.07
N GLY A 110 1.83 -8.76 -4.49
CA GLY A 110 0.71 -9.62 -4.88
C GLY A 110 -0.10 -10.22 -3.73
N ILE A 111 0.35 -10.08 -2.47
CA ILE A 111 -0.36 -10.50 -1.26
C ILE A 111 -1.50 -9.52 -0.96
N ASP A 112 -2.73 -10.02 -0.85
CA ASP A 112 -3.87 -9.24 -0.34
C ASP A 112 -3.86 -9.22 1.20
N VAL A 113 -3.76 -8.02 1.77
CA VAL A 113 -3.71 -7.78 3.22
C VAL A 113 -4.75 -6.75 3.67
N VAL A 114 -5.26 -6.93 4.88
CA VAL A 114 -6.12 -5.95 5.56
C VAL A 114 -5.36 -5.26 6.68
N VAL A 115 -5.35 -3.92 6.62
CA VAL A 115 -4.82 -3.05 7.67
C VAL A 115 -5.96 -2.56 8.55
N TRP A 116 -5.94 -2.87 9.83
CA TRP A 116 -7.00 -2.49 10.76
C TRP A 116 -6.46 -2.12 12.15
N TRP A 117 -7.23 -1.34 12.90
CA TRP A 117 -6.85 -0.86 14.23
C TRP A 117 -7.47 -1.73 15.32
N ASP A 118 -6.65 -2.51 16.04
CA ASP A 118 -7.13 -3.22 17.22
C ASP A 118 -7.30 -2.22 18.37
N ARG A 119 -8.55 -2.01 18.81
CA ARG A 119 -8.86 -1.05 19.88
C ARG A 119 -8.47 -1.55 21.26
N ASN A 120 -8.39 -2.86 21.46
CA ASN A 120 -8.01 -3.48 22.73
C ASN A 120 -6.50 -3.34 22.94
N GLU A 121 -5.74 -3.66 21.89
CA GLU A 121 -4.29 -3.60 21.90
C GLU A 121 -3.71 -2.21 21.58
N LYS A 122 -4.51 -1.31 20.99
CA LYS A 122 -4.15 0.06 20.55
C LYS A 122 -2.95 0.10 19.58
N LYS A 123 -2.95 -0.80 18.60
CA LYS A 123 -1.95 -0.90 17.53
C LYS A 123 -2.59 -1.23 16.19
N TRP A 124 -1.95 -0.81 15.10
CA TRP A 124 -2.27 -1.34 13.78
C TRP A 124 -1.95 -2.83 13.69
N GLN A 125 -2.72 -3.53 12.87
CA GLN A 125 -2.61 -4.95 12.59
C GLN A 125 -2.69 -5.19 11.08
N VAL A 126 -1.88 -6.11 10.57
CA VAL A 126 -1.84 -6.48 9.15
C VAL A 126 -2.14 -7.98 9.04
N PHE A 127 -3.32 -8.33 8.53
CA PHE A 127 -3.74 -9.73 8.34
C PHE A 127 -3.80 -10.08 6.86
N GLU A 128 -3.76 -11.37 6.51
CA GLU A 128 -4.22 -11.82 5.20
C GLU A 128 -5.70 -11.42 5.00
N ASP A 129 -6.03 -10.84 3.86
CA ASP A 129 -7.38 -10.34 3.58
C ASP A 129 -8.37 -11.45 3.18
N LYS A 130 -8.41 -12.53 3.97
CA LYS A 130 -9.26 -13.70 3.73
C LYS A 130 -9.80 -14.25 5.04
N CYS A 131 -11.13 -14.22 5.20
CA CYS A 131 -11.78 -14.86 6.33
C CYS A 131 -11.66 -16.40 6.25
N PRO A 132 -11.11 -17.09 7.25
CA PRO A 132 -10.87 -18.55 7.20
C PRO A 132 -12.15 -19.39 7.06
N HIS A 133 -13.32 -18.81 7.31
CA HIS A 133 -14.61 -19.49 7.13
C HIS A 133 -14.96 -19.72 5.65
N ARG A 134 -14.95 -18.66 4.83
CA ARG A 134 -15.44 -18.66 3.42
C ARG A 134 -14.67 -17.72 2.48
N LEU A 135 -13.44 -17.34 2.85
CA LEU A 135 -12.51 -16.51 2.06
C LEU A 135 -13.02 -15.11 1.67
N ALA A 136 -14.12 -14.64 2.27
CA ALA A 136 -14.57 -13.26 2.09
C ALA A 136 -13.48 -12.28 2.61
N PRO A 137 -13.26 -11.16 1.92
CA PRO A 137 -12.32 -10.14 2.36
C PRO A 137 -12.73 -9.62 3.75
N LEU A 138 -11.73 -9.49 4.61
CA LEU A 138 -11.86 -8.91 5.95
C LEU A 138 -11.81 -7.38 5.89
N SER A 139 -11.23 -6.82 4.82
CA SER A 139 -11.21 -5.39 4.49
C SER A 139 -12.59 -4.81 4.15
N GLU A 140 -13.54 -5.62 3.69
CA GLU A 140 -14.95 -5.23 3.56
C GLU A 140 -15.71 -5.31 4.90
N GLY A 141 -15.04 -5.77 5.96
CA GLY A 141 -15.56 -5.89 7.31
C GLY A 141 -15.65 -4.57 8.08
N ARG A 142 -15.63 -4.67 9.40
CA ARG A 142 -15.75 -3.52 10.32
C ARG A 142 -15.08 -3.82 11.65
N ILE A 143 -14.78 -2.77 12.41
CA ILE A 143 -14.38 -2.92 13.82
C ILE A 143 -15.65 -2.96 14.68
N ASP A 144 -15.88 -4.05 15.40
CA ASP A 144 -17.09 -4.25 16.22
C ASP A 144 -17.09 -3.41 17.52
N GLU A 145 -18.19 -3.42 18.28
CA GLU A 145 -18.26 -2.66 19.55
C GLU A 145 -17.25 -3.14 20.61
N TRP A 146 -16.75 -4.38 20.49
CA TRP A 146 -15.69 -4.95 21.33
C TRP A 146 -14.28 -4.72 20.77
N GLY A 147 -14.13 -3.89 19.72
CA GLY A 147 -12.83 -3.49 19.19
C GLY A 147 -12.11 -4.54 18.35
N ARG A 148 -12.82 -5.57 17.87
CA ARG A 148 -12.29 -6.69 17.07
C ARG A 148 -12.58 -6.49 15.59
N LEU A 149 -11.81 -7.13 14.72
CA LEU A 149 -12.11 -7.17 13.28
C LEU A 149 -13.26 -8.16 13.03
N GLN A 150 -14.40 -7.67 12.57
CA GLN A 150 -15.57 -8.47 12.23
C GLN A 150 -15.71 -8.62 10.71
N CYS A 151 -15.70 -9.87 10.24
CA CYS A 151 -15.94 -10.22 8.85
C CYS A 151 -17.35 -9.82 8.39
N VAL A 152 -17.44 -9.19 7.21
CA VAL A 152 -18.72 -8.72 6.62
C VAL A 152 -19.74 -9.84 6.42
N TYR A 153 -19.27 -11.04 6.02
CA TYR A 153 -20.14 -12.09 5.50
C TYR A 153 -20.97 -12.79 6.58
N HIS A 154 -20.31 -13.31 7.62
CA HIS A 154 -20.95 -14.09 8.68
C HIS A 154 -20.71 -13.53 10.09
N GLY A 155 -20.08 -12.36 10.22
CA GLY A 155 -19.87 -11.70 11.51
C GLY A 155 -18.86 -12.39 12.44
N TRP A 156 -18.00 -13.28 11.93
CA TRP A 156 -16.89 -13.85 12.70
C TRP A 156 -15.93 -12.73 13.12
N CYS A 157 -15.54 -12.70 14.40
CA CYS A 157 -14.69 -11.65 14.97
C CYS A 157 -13.32 -12.16 15.40
N PHE A 158 -12.27 -11.42 15.07
CA PHE A 158 -10.86 -11.76 15.32
C PHE A 158 -10.17 -10.68 16.17
N ASN A 159 -9.32 -11.09 17.13
CA ASN A 159 -8.42 -10.14 17.82
C ASN A 159 -7.14 -9.92 17.02
N GLY A 160 -6.27 -8.99 17.46
CA GLY A 160 -4.95 -8.71 16.87
C GLY A 160 -3.99 -9.89 16.76
N SER A 161 -4.21 -11.00 17.47
CA SER A 161 -3.44 -12.24 17.31
C SER A 161 -3.97 -13.15 16.19
N GLY A 162 -5.02 -12.73 15.48
CA GLY A 162 -5.70 -13.53 14.46
C GLY A 162 -6.64 -14.60 15.02
N ASP A 163 -6.76 -14.76 16.34
CA ASP A 163 -7.65 -15.77 16.93
C ASP A 163 -9.12 -15.40 16.72
N CYS A 164 -9.95 -16.36 16.33
CA CYS A 164 -11.39 -16.17 16.34
C CYS A 164 -11.93 -16.10 17.78
N LYS A 165 -12.41 -14.92 18.19
CA LYS A 165 -12.98 -14.69 19.52
C LYS A 165 -14.51 -14.86 19.56
N PHE A 166 -15.19 -14.75 18.42
CA PHE A 166 -16.64 -14.88 18.36
C PHE A 166 -17.13 -15.36 17.00
N ILE A 167 -18.09 -16.29 17.03
CA ILE A 167 -18.82 -16.81 15.87
C ILE A 167 -20.31 -16.67 16.21
N PRO A 168 -21.07 -15.76 15.57
CA PRO A 168 -22.46 -15.50 15.94
C PRO A 168 -23.38 -16.72 15.83
N GLN A 169 -23.02 -17.69 14.99
CA GLN A 169 -23.79 -18.91 14.73
C GLN A 169 -23.38 -20.09 15.63
N ALA A 170 -22.36 -19.94 16.48
CA ALA A 170 -21.94 -21.01 17.39
C ALA A 170 -22.82 -21.01 18.66
N PRO A 171 -23.45 -22.13 19.02
CA PRO A 171 -24.28 -22.20 20.22
C PRO A 171 -23.41 -22.17 21.49
N ALA A 172 -23.86 -21.44 22.52
CA ALA A 172 -23.09 -21.19 23.74
C ALA A 172 -22.67 -22.45 24.54
N GLY A 173 -23.39 -23.58 24.36
CA GLY A 173 -23.04 -24.88 24.94
C GLY A 173 -22.50 -25.90 23.93
N GLY A 174 -22.16 -25.47 22.71
CA GLY A 174 -21.58 -26.35 21.69
C GLY A 174 -20.06 -26.54 21.84
N PRO A 175 -19.45 -27.35 20.95
CA PRO A 175 -18.00 -27.42 20.84
C PRO A 175 -17.40 -26.03 20.59
N PRO A 176 -16.26 -25.66 21.20
CA PRO A 176 -15.65 -24.33 21.08
C PRO A 176 -14.95 -24.16 19.72
N VAL A 177 -15.73 -24.14 18.63
CA VAL A 177 -15.24 -24.10 17.25
C VAL A 177 -14.34 -22.90 16.95
N ASN A 178 -14.51 -21.80 17.68
CA ASN A 178 -13.69 -20.59 17.58
C ASN A 178 -12.26 -20.76 18.12
N THR A 179 -11.99 -21.76 18.99
CA THR A 179 -10.62 -22.03 19.49
C THR A 179 -9.82 -22.93 18.55
N SER A 180 -10.41 -23.39 17.45
CA SER A 180 -9.72 -24.18 16.43
C SER A 180 -8.67 -23.34 15.70
N LYS A 181 -7.47 -23.89 15.47
CA LYS A 181 -6.45 -23.23 14.64
C LYS A 181 -6.89 -23.00 13.19
N LYS A 182 -7.89 -23.75 12.70
CA LYS A 182 -8.53 -23.51 11.40
C LYS A 182 -9.49 -22.31 11.40
N ALA A 183 -9.84 -21.77 12.56
CA ALA A 183 -10.62 -20.55 12.70
C ALA A 183 -9.74 -19.30 12.84
N CYS A 184 -8.42 -19.43 13.00
CA CYS A 184 -7.50 -18.30 13.06
C CYS A 184 -7.25 -17.70 11.67
N VAL A 185 -7.10 -16.38 11.61
CA VAL A 185 -6.61 -15.61 10.46
C VAL A 185 -5.08 -15.59 10.47
N ALA A 186 -4.45 -15.59 9.29
CA ALA A 186 -3.01 -15.39 9.18
C ALA A 186 -2.64 -13.92 9.48
N VAL A 187 -1.67 -13.73 10.37
CA VAL A 187 -1.19 -12.41 10.81
C VAL A 187 0.22 -12.19 10.27
N TYR A 188 0.44 -11.05 9.63
CA TYR A 188 1.77 -10.60 9.24
C TYR A 188 2.38 -9.75 10.35
N PRO A 189 3.67 -9.94 10.71
CA PRO A 189 4.36 -9.04 11.62
C PRO A 189 4.35 -7.62 11.06
N SER A 190 4.06 -6.63 11.91
CA SER A 190 3.98 -5.22 11.52
C SER A 190 4.58 -4.30 12.56
N ILE A 191 5.17 -3.17 12.13
CA ILE A 191 5.76 -2.15 13.00
C ILE A 191 5.47 -0.74 12.47
N GLU A 192 5.23 0.20 13.38
CA GLU A 192 5.12 1.63 13.08
C GLU A 192 6.51 2.27 13.22
N GLN A 193 7.04 2.85 12.14
CA GLN A 193 8.36 3.51 12.13
C GLN A 193 8.40 4.63 11.07
N ASN A 194 8.97 5.79 11.44
CA ASN A 194 9.05 6.98 10.60
C ASN A 194 7.70 7.37 9.95
N GLN A 195 6.64 7.39 10.77
CA GLN A 195 5.26 7.72 10.37
C GLN A 195 4.66 6.81 9.26
N ILE A 196 5.25 5.63 9.05
CA ILE A 196 4.82 4.61 8.09
C ILE A 196 4.49 3.32 8.85
N LEU A 197 3.42 2.63 8.44
CA LEU A 197 3.19 1.24 8.83
C LEU A 197 3.98 0.33 7.90
N TRP A 198 4.80 -0.53 8.48
CA TRP A 198 5.58 -1.55 7.77
C TRP A 198 5.03 -2.94 8.07
N PHE A 199 5.16 -3.87 7.12
CA PHE A 199 4.88 -5.29 7.36
C PHE A 199 6.00 -6.19 6.83
N TRP A 200 6.08 -7.38 7.44
CA TRP A 200 6.90 -8.48 7.00
C TRP A 200 6.00 -9.47 6.22
N PRO A 201 6.21 -9.70 4.92
CA PRO A 201 5.32 -10.46 4.03
C PRO A 201 5.35 -11.99 4.25
N ASN A 202 5.69 -12.45 5.45
CA ASN A 202 5.70 -13.86 5.84
C ASN A 202 5.04 -14.06 7.21
N SER A 203 3.88 -14.72 7.21
CA SER A 203 3.06 -14.99 8.41
C SER A 203 3.45 -16.28 9.15
N ALA A 204 4.56 -16.93 8.79
CA ALA A 204 4.99 -18.16 9.45
C ALA A 204 5.47 -17.88 10.89
N TYR A 205 5.17 -18.80 11.81
CA TYR A 205 5.31 -18.59 13.25
C TYR A 205 6.72 -18.18 13.71
N GLN A 206 7.78 -18.59 13.01
CA GLN A 206 9.16 -18.19 13.32
C GLN A 206 9.44 -16.68 13.16
N TYR A 207 8.64 -15.97 12.34
CA TYR A 207 8.76 -14.54 12.10
C TYR A 207 7.84 -13.70 13.01
N LYS A 208 7.01 -14.30 13.87
CA LYS A 208 6.06 -13.54 14.72
C LYS A 208 6.73 -12.43 15.55
N ASP A 209 7.98 -12.64 15.96
CA ASP A 209 8.80 -11.72 16.77
C ASP A 209 9.87 -11.00 15.92
N ILE A 210 9.78 -10.99 14.59
CA ILE A 210 10.83 -10.43 13.71
C ILE A 210 11.10 -8.95 13.98
N ALA A 211 10.07 -8.18 14.34
CA ALA A 211 10.17 -6.76 14.73
C ALA A 211 11.05 -6.48 15.96
N ALA A 212 11.38 -7.50 16.76
CA ALA A 212 12.32 -7.40 17.87
C ALA A 212 13.78 -7.72 17.47
N LYS A 213 13.98 -8.39 16.32
CA LYS A 213 15.29 -8.83 15.80
C LYS A 213 15.81 -7.92 14.70
N GLU A 214 14.92 -7.53 13.79
CA GLU A 214 15.19 -6.73 12.61
C GLU A 214 14.11 -5.64 12.48
N LYS A 215 14.51 -4.44 12.07
CA LYS A 215 13.62 -3.31 11.83
C LYS A 215 13.82 -2.79 10.41
N PRO A 216 12.84 -2.07 9.83
CA PRO A 216 13.08 -1.28 8.64
C PRO A 216 14.23 -0.29 8.86
N LEU A 217 14.83 0.21 7.77
CA LEU A 217 15.83 1.27 7.85
C LEU A 217 15.22 2.51 8.54
N TYR A 218 15.92 3.06 9.53
CA TYR A 218 15.47 4.19 10.34
C TYR A 218 16.17 5.48 9.93
N PHE A 219 15.38 6.54 9.75
CA PHE A 219 15.85 7.87 9.35
C PHE A 219 15.47 8.87 10.46
N PRO A 220 16.41 9.26 11.36
CA PRO A 220 16.13 10.20 12.45
C PRO A 220 15.51 11.53 11.98
N GLU A 221 15.89 12.00 10.79
CA GLU A 221 15.48 13.27 10.19
C GLU A 221 13.98 13.32 9.85
N LEU A 222 13.32 12.16 9.69
CA LEU A 222 11.88 12.09 9.42
C LEU A 222 11.03 12.26 10.69
N ASP A 223 11.63 12.05 11.86
CA ASP A 223 10.98 12.16 13.17
C ASP A 223 11.29 13.50 13.87
N ASP A 224 12.20 14.32 13.32
CA ASP A 224 12.57 15.64 13.84
C ASP A 224 11.68 16.77 13.24
N PRO A 225 10.76 17.37 14.03
CA PRO A 225 9.88 18.43 13.54
C PRO A 225 10.60 19.74 13.20
N SER A 226 11.85 19.90 13.62
CA SER A 226 12.68 21.08 13.29
C SER A 226 13.38 20.95 11.94
N TYR A 227 13.59 19.71 11.48
CA TYR A 227 14.19 19.40 10.18
C TYR A 227 13.13 19.31 9.08
N TYR A 228 12.01 18.63 9.36
CA TYR A 228 11.01 18.30 8.35
C TYR A 228 9.58 18.32 8.91
N THR A 229 8.64 18.86 8.13
CA THR A 229 7.21 18.61 8.34
C THR A 229 6.77 17.53 7.35
N PRO A 230 6.60 16.27 7.79
CA PRO A 230 6.40 15.15 6.89
C PRO A 230 5.10 15.22 6.09
N THR A 231 5.24 15.64 4.82
CA THR A 231 4.20 15.47 3.79
C THR A 231 4.41 14.12 3.12
N ILE A 232 4.12 13.05 3.84
CA ILE A 232 4.14 11.69 3.29
C ILE A 232 2.82 11.45 2.56
N SER A 233 2.88 10.82 1.38
CA SER A 233 1.68 10.40 0.65
C SER A 233 1.98 9.13 -0.15
N THR A 234 0.94 8.33 -0.40
CA THR A 234 1.02 7.19 -1.33
C THR A 234 0.41 7.56 -2.68
N ARG A 235 1.01 7.06 -3.77
CA ARG A 235 0.41 7.06 -5.11
C ARG A 235 0.60 5.70 -5.75
N ASP A 236 -0.50 5.14 -6.27
CA ASP A 236 -0.46 3.99 -7.17
C ASP A 236 -0.10 4.48 -8.57
N ILE A 237 0.88 3.84 -9.21
CA ILE A 237 1.31 4.16 -10.57
C ILE A 237 1.33 2.85 -11.38
N PRO A 238 0.74 2.80 -12.61
CA PRO A 238 0.49 1.54 -13.31
C PRO A 238 1.72 1.00 -14.07
N TYR A 239 2.88 0.92 -13.41
CA TYR A 239 4.11 0.29 -13.91
C TYR A 239 4.91 -0.36 -12.77
N GLY A 240 5.86 -1.23 -13.13
CA GLY A 240 6.72 -1.92 -12.17
C GLY A 240 7.68 -0.98 -11.42
N TYR A 241 8.11 -1.40 -10.23
CA TYR A 241 9.00 -0.61 -9.39
C TYR A 241 10.36 -0.37 -10.08
N GLU A 242 10.80 -1.32 -10.90
CA GLU A 242 12.02 -1.26 -11.69
C GLU A 242 12.06 -0.06 -12.64
N VAL A 243 10.94 0.26 -13.30
CA VAL A 243 10.79 1.44 -14.18
C VAL A 243 10.84 2.73 -13.35
N MET A 244 10.28 2.70 -12.14
CA MET A 244 10.33 3.84 -11.23
C MET A 244 11.76 4.12 -10.74
N ILE A 245 12.51 3.07 -10.38
CA ILE A 245 13.90 3.19 -9.95
C ILE A 245 14.80 3.65 -11.11
N GLU A 246 14.61 3.12 -12.32
CA GLU A 246 15.30 3.60 -13.52
C GLU A 246 15.07 5.10 -13.74
N ASN A 247 13.82 5.56 -13.67
CA ASN A 247 13.49 6.98 -13.80
C ASN A 247 14.11 7.84 -12.68
N PHE A 248 14.12 7.38 -11.42
CA PHE A 248 14.75 8.11 -10.32
C PHE A 248 16.27 8.23 -10.46
N MET A 249 16.93 7.23 -11.08
CA MET A 249 18.39 7.15 -11.18
C MET A 249 18.96 7.80 -12.46
N ASP A 250 18.13 8.08 -13.47
CA ASP A 250 18.56 8.80 -14.68
C ASP A 250 18.52 10.33 -14.49
N PRO A 251 19.66 11.05 -14.45
CA PRO A 251 19.66 12.51 -14.41
C PRO A 251 19.24 13.15 -15.75
N SER A 252 19.25 12.40 -16.87
CA SER A 252 19.04 12.93 -18.22
C SER A 252 17.61 13.44 -18.43
N HIS A 253 16.62 12.86 -17.75
CA HIS A 253 15.24 13.34 -17.81
C HIS A 253 15.04 14.71 -17.12
N VAL A 254 15.93 15.12 -16.19
CA VAL A 254 15.67 16.26 -15.28
C VAL A 254 15.46 17.59 -15.99
N PRO A 255 16.30 18.03 -16.96
CA PRO A 255 16.11 19.31 -17.64
C PRO A 255 14.85 19.39 -18.51
N TYR A 256 14.26 18.24 -18.87
CA TYR A 256 13.13 18.15 -19.81
C TYR A 256 11.81 17.87 -19.10
N ALA A 257 11.78 16.87 -18.22
CA ALA A 257 10.56 16.43 -17.52
C ALA A 257 10.20 17.34 -16.33
N HIS A 258 11.19 17.99 -15.72
CA HIS A 258 11.01 18.93 -14.60
C HIS A 258 11.31 20.38 -15.00
N TYR A 259 11.19 20.71 -16.28
CA TYR A 259 11.33 22.08 -16.80
C TYR A 259 10.37 23.04 -16.08
N ASP A 260 10.88 24.20 -15.65
CA ASP A 260 10.22 25.18 -14.77
C ASP A 260 9.67 24.65 -13.41
N ILE A 261 9.95 23.39 -13.06
CA ILE A 261 9.53 22.77 -11.78
C ILE A 261 10.73 22.63 -10.84
N MET A 262 11.89 22.18 -11.35
CA MET A 262 13.14 22.11 -10.59
C MET A 262 14.15 23.15 -11.10
N PRO A 263 14.84 23.89 -10.22
CA PRO A 263 15.89 24.81 -10.62
C PRO A 263 17.14 24.03 -11.07
N TRP A 264 17.17 23.63 -12.35
CA TRP A 264 18.39 23.12 -12.96
C TRP A 264 19.39 24.27 -13.15
N GLN A 265 20.56 24.18 -12.51
CA GLN A 265 21.64 25.13 -12.73
C GLN A 265 22.24 24.88 -14.12
N SER A 266 21.62 25.51 -15.14
CA SER A 266 22.30 25.73 -16.41
C SER A 266 23.52 26.60 -16.14
N GLU A 267 24.68 25.96 -16.15
CA GLU A 267 25.95 26.67 -16.19
C GLU A 267 25.94 27.47 -17.50
N LYS A 268 25.75 28.79 -17.37
CA LYS A 268 25.57 29.68 -18.53
C LYS A 268 26.82 29.58 -19.39
N SER A 269 26.67 28.95 -20.55
CA SER A 269 27.71 28.93 -21.58
C SER A 269 28.12 30.37 -21.88
N ARG A 270 29.41 30.64 -21.68
CA ARG A 270 30.08 31.87 -22.10
C ARG A 270 30.46 31.77 -23.58
#